data_AF-A0A0M7REC9-F1
#
_entry.id   AF-A0A0M7REC9-F1
#
_cell.length_a   1.000
_cell.length_b   1.000
_cell.length_c   1.000
_cell.angle_alpha   90.00
_cell.angle_beta   90.00
_cell.angle_gamma   90.00
#
_symmetry.space_group_name_H-M   'P 1'
#
loop_
_entity.id
_entity.type
_entity.pdbx_description
1 polymer ?
#
loop_
_entity_poly.entity_id
_entity_poly.type
_entity_poly.pdbx_seq_one_letter_code
_entity_poly.pdbx_strand_id
1 'polypeptide(L)'
;MKILISLIFLKLSLVSDSNKLDVFGGMNHYMKFLEENCEPHCIFPESSLASYNLDLFPTNCSTVCADILIDERSNLSEYQLSHAFQNMKHLIGSLAVMSTDFKSGTFLASLESVECSTKSRLKPPVDIIENIYNPNAFTNVIKIQIEANLHEDFCITTQEMQTFITTEFASLNCRPCKICENNVNMCNDSLENLLDNCTHVNGNVMIGPENEHLVSKLKIVETIYGSLIIRSTNLTHIAFLENLKHILTFNYSVSIIIENNPQFSNLTFPNLKRIYTNSLLTAIMLNNNSDILSPNFKNCDLIHAQFKYLKTKSISLDENTCEAIQRSANNTLEGKLANHPSLGIMGFLNLIIILGAL
;
A
#
# COMPACT_ATOMS: atom_id res chain seq x y z
N MET A 1 6.70 -11.63 33.26
CA MET A 1 6.55 -10.23 32.76
C MET A 1 7.70 -9.93 31.82
N LYS A 2 7.49 -10.05 30.51
CA LYS A 2 8.34 -9.63 29.38
C LYS A 2 7.65 -10.05 28.07
N ILE A 3 6.56 -9.37 27.75
CA ILE A 3 5.95 -9.33 26.42
C ILE A 3 5.46 -7.90 26.31
N LEU A 4 6.25 -7.03 25.68
CA LEU A 4 5.85 -5.77 25.07
C LEU A 4 7.14 -5.03 24.69
N ILE A 5 7.11 -4.36 23.53
CA ILE A 5 8.11 -3.41 23.03
C ILE A 5 9.27 -4.05 22.24
N SER A 6 8.98 -4.62 21.07
CA SER A 6 9.94 -4.57 19.95
C SER A 6 9.55 -3.50 18.91
N LEU A 7 8.36 -2.89 19.04
CA LEU A 7 7.78 -2.01 18.02
C LEU A 7 7.08 -0.77 18.60
N ILE A 8 7.06 -0.64 19.94
CA ILE A 8 6.59 0.57 20.64
C ILE A 8 7.66 1.68 20.65
N PHE A 9 8.92 1.37 20.33
CA PHE A 9 10.00 2.38 20.21
C PHE A 9 10.45 2.68 18.80
N LEU A 10 9.90 2.02 17.78
CA LEU A 10 10.02 2.49 16.41
C LEU A 10 9.17 3.76 16.28
N LYS A 11 9.70 4.89 16.77
CA LYS A 11 9.51 6.17 16.07
C LYS A 11 10.24 6.02 14.73
N LEU A 12 9.74 5.13 13.87
CA LEU A 12 10.33 4.90 12.56
C LEU A 12 10.12 6.19 11.77
N SER A 13 11.11 7.07 11.82
CA SER A 13 11.10 8.28 11.02
C SER A 13 11.50 7.87 9.62
N LEU A 14 10.48 7.66 8.80
CA LEU A 14 10.65 7.36 7.39
C LEU A 14 10.87 8.69 6.66
N VAL A 15 12.15 9.01 6.43
CA VAL A 15 12.58 10.26 5.79
C VAL A 15 12.93 9.97 4.34
N SER A 16 12.49 10.85 3.45
CA SER A 16 12.92 10.82 2.07
C SER A 16 13.38 12.20 1.64
N ASP A 17 14.59 12.30 1.09
CA ASP A 17 15.10 13.57 0.59
C ASP A 17 14.45 13.94 -0.76
N SER A 18 13.60 14.97 -0.74
CA SER A 18 12.90 15.51 -1.91
C SER A 18 13.76 16.47 -2.76
N ASN A 19 14.96 16.84 -2.30
CA ASN A 19 15.68 17.99 -2.85
C ASN A 19 16.69 17.68 -3.97
N LYS A 20 16.84 16.42 -4.38
CA LYS A 20 17.65 16.03 -5.55
C LYS A 20 16.84 15.13 -6.49
N LEU A 21 15.97 15.76 -7.28
CA LEU A 21 15.27 15.12 -8.40
C LEU A 21 16.26 14.85 -9.55
N ASP A 22 17.15 13.87 -9.39
CA ASP A 22 18.13 13.52 -10.41
C ASP A 22 17.59 12.41 -11.32
N VAL A 23 16.81 12.82 -12.33
CA VAL A 23 16.13 11.94 -13.29
C VAL A 23 17.10 11.16 -14.19
N PHE A 24 18.42 11.43 -14.14
CA PHE A 24 19.39 10.84 -15.10
C PHE A 24 20.69 10.23 -14.51
N GLY A 25 20.87 10.11 -13.19
CA GLY A 25 22.13 9.58 -12.62
C GLY A 25 22.22 8.04 -12.54
N GLY A 26 23.18 7.38 -13.20
CA GLY A 26 23.41 5.92 -13.09
C GLY A 26 23.87 5.43 -11.69
N MET A 27 24.31 4.17 -11.55
CA MET A 27 24.84 3.60 -10.27
C MET A 27 25.88 4.49 -9.57
N ASN A 28 26.66 5.26 -10.34
CA ASN A 28 27.64 6.22 -9.82
C ASN A 28 27.00 7.32 -8.96
N HIS A 29 25.78 7.75 -9.28
CA HIS A 29 25.06 8.75 -8.50
C HIS A 29 24.55 8.18 -7.16
N TYR A 30 24.16 6.91 -7.14
CA TYR A 30 23.78 6.22 -5.91
C TYR A 30 24.97 6.02 -4.97
N MET A 31 26.14 5.59 -5.48
CA MET A 31 27.33 5.47 -4.65
C MET A 31 27.74 6.83 -4.07
N LYS A 32 27.67 7.89 -4.89
CA LYS A 32 27.88 9.26 -4.43
C LYS A 32 26.88 9.68 -3.35
N PHE A 33 25.61 9.29 -3.45
CA PHE A 33 24.60 9.55 -2.42
C PHE A 33 24.97 8.88 -1.09
N LEU A 34 25.42 7.62 -1.09
CA LEU A 34 25.85 6.96 0.15
C LEU A 34 27.10 7.64 0.73
N GLU A 35 28.07 7.99 -0.10
CA GLU A 35 29.29 8.70 0.32
C GLU A 35 29.02 10.12 0.86
N GLU A 36 28.01 10.81 0.33
CA GLU A 36 27.59 12.14 0.81
C GLU A 36 26.84 12.08 2.15
N ASN A 37 26.20 10.94 2.49
CA ASN A 37 25.31 10.82 3.64
C ASN A 37 25.82 9.87 4.75
N CYS A 38 26.93 9.15 4.54
CA CYS A 38 27.48 8.22 5.53
C CYS A 38 28.99 8.33 5.70
N GLU A 39 29.45 8.01 6.91
CA GLU A 39 30.87 7.80 7.17
C GLU A 39 31.37 6.56 6.42
N PRO A 40 32.56 6.60 5.78
CA PRO A 40 33.02 5.51 4.92
C PRO A 40 33.06 4.12 5.57
N HIS A 41 33.35 4.06 6.88
CA HIS A 41 33.40 2.81 7.63
C HIS A 41 32.03 2.28 8.07
N CYS A 42 30.97 3.07 7.87
CA CYS A 42 29.58 2.70 8.11
C CYS A 42 28.83 2.32 6.83
N ILE A 43 29.54 2.20 5.71
CA ILE A 43 28.99 1.75 4.43
C ILE A 43 29.21 0.25 4.32
N PHE A 44 28.11 -0.51 4.18
CA PHE A 44 28.19 -1.92 3.83
C PHE A 44 28.29 -2.06 2.29
N PRO A 45 29.41 -2.59 1.77
CA PRO A 45 29.68 -2.54 0.33
C PRO A 45 28.87 -3.56 -0.45
N GLU A 46 28.45 -4.66 0.16
CA GLU A 46 27.68 -5.71 -0.49
C GLU A 46 26.17 -5.45 -0.41
N SER A 47 25.40 -6.17 -1.22
CA SER A 47 23.95 -6.19 -1.07
C SER A 47 23.44 -7.46 -0.39
N SER A 48 23.92 -8.63 -0.80
CA SER A 48 23.56 -9.88 -0.12
C SER A 48 24.27 -9.96 1.23
N LEU A 49 23.55 -10.34 2.30
CA LEU A 49 24.12 -10.53 3.63
C LEU A 49 24.06 -12.01 4.03
N ALA A 50 25.23 -12.60 4.28
CA ALA A 50 25.40 -14.01 4.66
C ALA A 50 26.62 -14.17 5.58
N SER A 51 26.88 -15.38 6.09
CA SER A 51 27.99 -15.60 7.04
C SER A 51 29.37 -15.23 6.47
N TYR A 52 29.58 -15.34 5.16
CA TYR A 52 30.88 -15.07 4.55
C TYR A 52 31.24 -13.57 4.50
N ASN A 53 30.26 -12.68 4.65
CA ASN A 53 30.47 -11.23 4.62
C ASN A 53 29.90 -10.50 5.84
N LEU A 54 29.42 -11.24 6.85
CA LEU A 54 28.91 -10.66 8.09
C LEU A 54 29.96 -9.80 8.81
N ASP A 55 31.24 -10.19 8.74
CA ASP A 55 32.35 -9.45 9.34
C ASP A 55 32.60 -8.07 8.68
N LEU A 56 32.05 -7.85 7.47
CA LEU A 56 32.09 -6.55 6.80
C LEU A 56 30.94 -5.64 7.23
N PHE A 57 29.94 -6.17 7.96
CA PHE A 57 28.81 -5.37 8.41
C PHE A 57 29.25 -4.38 9.50
N PRO A 58 28.92 -3.09 9.41
CA PRO A 58 29.41 -2.05 10.32
C PRO A 58 28.67 -2.08 11.68
N THR A 59 29.03 -3.05 12.53
CA THR A 59 28.37 -3.31 13.82
C THR A 59 28.55 -2.21 14.87
N ASN A 60 29.51 -1.30 14.70
CA ASN A 60 29.75 -0.18 15.62
C ASN A 60 29.06 1.13 15.20
N CYS A 61 28.32 1.12 14.09
CA CYS A 61 27.68 2.31 13.54
C CYS A 61 26.22 2.41 13.97
N SER A 62 25.82 3.61 14.40
CA SER A 62 24.42 3.96 14.65
C SER A 62 23.65 4.20 13.35
N THR A 63 24.31 4.78 12.35
CA THR A 63 23.78 4.99 11.00
C THR A 63 24.55 4.11 10.04
N VAL A 64 23.86 3.26 9.29
CA VAL A 64 24.44 2.32 8.33
C VAL A 64 23.93 2.66 6.94
N CYS A 65 24.86 2.80 5.99
CA CYS A 65 24.51 2.93 4.57
C CYS A 65 24.60 1.56 3.90
N ALA A 66 23.47 0.99 3.50
CA ALA A 66 23.44 -0.34 2.93
C ALA A 66 22.15 -0.60 2.14
N ASP A 67 22.27 -1.45 1.11
CA ASP A 67 21.11 -2.09 0.49
C ASP A 67 21.15 -3.56 0.89
N ILE A 68 20.45 -3.93 1.95
CA ILE A 68 20.55 -5.24 2.58
C ILE A 68 19.54 -6.19 1.94
N LEU A 69 20.04 -7.30 1.38
CA LEU A 69 19.27 -8.43 0.89
C LEU A 69 19.58 -9.66 1.73
N ILE A 70 18.55 -10.19 2.39
CA ILE A 70 18.61 -11.46 3.09
C ILE A 70 17.63 -12.40 2.39
N ASP A 71 18.15 -13.38 1.67
CA ASP A 71 17.33 -14.34 0.92
C ASP A 71 17.65 -15.81 1.25
N GLU A 72 17.13 -16.76 0.47
CA GLU A 72 17.38 -18.20 0.66
C GLU A 72 18.87 -18.60 0.59
N ARG A 73 19.74 -17.72 0.10
CA ARG A 73 21.19 -17.93 0.04
C ARG A 73 21.89 -17.53 1.33
N SER A 74 21.21 -16.80 2.22
CA SER A 74 21.73 -16.44 3.53
C SER A 74 21.64 -17.62 4.48
N ASN A 75 22.77 -17.96 5.12
CA ASN A 75 22.85 -18.98 6.15
C ASN A 75 22.87 -18.39 7.57
N LEU A 76 22.43 -17.14 7.72
CA LEU A 76 22.40 -16.42 9.00
C LEU A 76 21.13 -16.75 9.78
N SER A 77 21.27 -16.94 11.09
CA SER A 77 20.14 -17.04 12.02
C SER A 77 19.60 -15.66 12.43
N GLU A 78 18.34 -15.60 12.89
CA GLU A 78 17.76 -14.38 13.49
C GLU A 78 18.64 -13.84 14.63
N TYR A 79 19.32 -14.71 15.39
CA TYR A 79 20.25 -14.31 16.45
C TYR A 79 21.49 -13.60 15.91
N GLN A 80 22.12 -14.15 14.86
CA GLN A 80 23.28 -13.52 14.23
C GLN A 80 22.94 -12.16 13.63
N LEU A 81 21.77 -12.06 12.98
CA LEU A 81 21.25 -10.79 12.45
C LEU A 81 20.97 -9.81 13.58
N SER A 82 20.32 -10.24 14.66
CA SER A 82 20.04 -9.40 15.82
C SER A 82 21.32 -8.83 16.43
N HIS A 83 22.38 -9.63 16.50
CA HIS A 83 23.67 -9.17 17.02
C HIS A 83 24.37 -8.21 16.06
N ALA A 84 24.33 -8.49 14.75
CA ALA A 84 24.91 -7.61 13.74
C ALA A 84 24.22 -6.24 13.69
N PHE A 85 22.89 -6.23 13.81
CA PHE A 85 22.07 -5.03 13.67
C PHE A 85 21.80 -4.31 15.01
N GLN A 86 22.32 -4.82 16.14
CA GLN A 86 21.98 -4.33 17.48
C GLN A 86 22.23 -2.82 17.69
N ASN A 87 23.21 -2.24 16.98
CA ASN A 87 23.55 -0.82 17.07
C ASN A 87 22.97 0.00 15.90
N MET A 88 22.47 -0.64 14.84
CA MET A 88 21.92 0.04 13.67
C MET A 88 20.56 0.66 14.01
N LYS A 89 20.56 1.98 14.20
CA LYS A 89 19.36 2.80 14.43
C LYS A 89 18.85 3.44 13.15
N HIS A 90 19.73 3.79 12.22
CA HIS A 90 19.33 4.47 10.99
C HIS A 90 19.89 3.71 9.80
N LEU A 91 19.02 3.29 8.88
CA LEU A 91 19.41 2.68 7.62
C LEU A 91 19.24 3.69 6.50
N ILE A 92 20.34 4.04 5.82
CA ILE A 92 20.30 4.81 4.58
C ILE A 92 20.49 3.83 3.42
N GLY A 93 19.40 3.53 2.71
CA GLY A 93 19.33 2.53 1.65
C GLY A 93 18.07 1.68 1.76
N SER A 94 18.15 0.42 1.36
CA SER A 94 17.00 -0.50 1.25
C SER A 94 17.18 -1.77 2.08
N LEU A 95 16.08 -2.40 2.48
CA LEU A 95 16.06 -3.71 3.12
C LEU A 95 15.05 -4.64 2.43
N ALA A 96 15.52 -5.80 1.98
CA ALA A 96 14.71 -6.88 1.46
C ALA A 96 15.01 -8.18 2.23
N VAL A 97 13.94 -8.81 2.73
CA VAL A 97 14.01 -10.11 3.40
C VAL A 97 13.08 -11.06 2.64
N MET A 98 13.64 -12.11 2.05
CA MET A 98 12.95 -12.93 1.08
C MET A 98 13.20 -14.42 1.31
N SER A 99 12.22 -15.29 1.09
CA SER A 99 12.45 -16.74 1.09
C SER A 99 13.19 -17.29 2.33
N THR A 100 12.91 -16.75 3.51
CA THR A 100 13.59 -17.13 4.77
C THR A 100 12.68 -17.91 5.71
N ASP A 101 13.24 -18.82 6.49
CA ASP A 101 12.55 -19.52 7.58
C ASP A 101 12.45 -18.69 8.89
N PHE A 102 12.68 -17.37 8.83
CA PHE A 102 12.60 -16.49 10.00
C PHE A 102 11.16 -16.38 10.49
N LYS A 103 11.01 -16.42 11.81
CA LYS A 103 9.70 -16.35 12.46
C LYS A 103 9.26 -14.92 12.74
N SER A 104 10.19 -13.98 12.72
CA SER A 104 9.93 -12.59 13.09
C SER A 104 10.90 -11.62 12.43
N GLY A 105 10.59 -10.33 12.51
CA GLY A 105 11.52 -9.24 12.16
C GLY A 105 12.33 -8.71 13.35
N THR A 106 12.41 -9.42 14.48
CA THR A 106 13.00 -8.87 15.72
C THR A 106 14.47 -8.52 15.61
N PHE A 107 15.17 -9.06 14.60
CA PHE A 107 16.54 -8.65 14.30
C PHE A 107 16.66 -7.17 13.88
N LEU A 108 15.55 -6.49 13.58
CA LEU A 108 15.48 -5.06 13.31
C LEU A 108 15.03 -4.23 14.53
N ALA A 109 15.00 -4.80 15.74
CA ALA A 109 14.43 -4.14 16.92
C ALA A 109 15.09 -2.80 17.28
N SER A 110 16.36 -2.58 16.91
CA SER A 110 17.09 -1.35 17.15
C SER A 110 16.86 -0.27 16.09
N LEU A 111 16.25 -0.62 14.95
CA LEU A 111 16.05 0.30 13.83
C LEU A 111 15.05 1.39 14.24
N GLU A 112 15.34 2.64 13.90
CA GLU A 112 14.60 3.86 14.22
C GLU A 112 14.30 4.69 12.97
N SER A 113 15.04 4.53 11.87
CA SER A 113 14.68 5.14 10.59
C SER A 113 15.19 4.33 9.41
N VAL A 114 14.45 4.45 8.31
CA VAL A 114 14.93 4.05 6.98
C VAL A 114 14.80 5.26 6.08
N GLU A 115 15.90 5.64 5.44
CA GLU A 115 15.97 6.71 4.44
C GLU A 115 16.41 6.11 3.11
N CYS A 116 15.59 6.27 2.08
CA CYS A 116 15.86 5.70 0.76
C CYS A 116 16.21 6.79 -0.24
N SER A 117 17.18 6.51 -1.12
CA SER A 117 17.35 7.26 -2.36
C SER A 117 16.30 6.84 -3.39
N THR A 118 16.07 7.68 -4.41
CA THR A 118 15.20 7.34 -5.55
C THR A 118 15.70 6.12 -6.36
N LYS A 119 16.91 5.64 -6.09
CA LYS A 119 17.52 4.45 -6.70
C LYS A 119 18.03 3.50 -5.63
N SER A 120 17.87 2.19 -5.89
CA SER A 120 18.40 1.11 -5.05
C SER A 120 19.12 0.09 -5.93
N ARG A 121 20.14 -0.57 -5.36
CA ARG A 121 20.82 -1.76 -5.87
C ARG A 121 19.90 -2.98 -5.85
N LEU A 122 18.88 -3.00 -4.99
CA LEU A 122 17.85 -4.03 -4.99
C LEU A 122 16.87 -3.75 -6.14
N LYS A 123 16.82 -4.65 -7.12
CA LYS A 123 15.80 -4.62 -8.18
C LYS A 123 14.62 -5.46 -7.71
N PRO A 124 13.46 -4.87 -7.37
CA PRO A 124 12.33 -5.65 -6.93
C PRO A 124 11.78 -6.49 -8.10
N PRO A 125 11.36 -7.75 -7.85
CA PRO A 125 10.55 -8.51 -8.78
C PRO A 125 9.17 -7.85 -8.91
N VAL A 126 8.97 -7.08 -9.99
CA VAL A 126 7.72 -6.39 -10.38
C VAL A 126 7.17 -5.47 -9.28
N ASP A 127 7.37 -4.16 -9.43
CA ASP A 127 6.80 -3.15 -8.54
C ASP A 127 5.26 -3.12 -8.64
N ILE A 128 4.56 -3.90 -7.82
CA ILE A 128 3.09 -3.79 -7.63
C ILE A 128 2.70 -2.35 -7.32
N ILE A 129 3.57 -1.66 -6.57
CA ILE A 129 3.40 -0.25 -6.22
C ILE A 129 3.23 0.59 -7.47
N GLU A 130 4.06 0.39 -8.49
CA GLU A 130 3.98 1.14 -9.75
C GLU A 130 2.73 0.79 -10.55
N ASN A 131 2.13 -0.38 -10.35
CA ASN A 131 0.91 -0.77 -11.06
C ASN A 131 -0.37 -0.28 -10.40
N ILE A 132 -0.44 -0.24 -9.07
CA ILE A 132 -1.67 0.16 -8.38
C ILE A 132 -1.61 1.60 -7.89
N TYR A 133 -0.46 2.11 -7.45
CA TYR A 133 -0.38 3.42 -6.83
C TYR A 133 0.08 4.51 -7.79
N ASN A 134 -0.48 5.70 -7.66
CA ASN A 134 -0.13 6.85 -8.48
C ASN A 134 1.31 7.31 -8.15
N PRO A 135 2.30 7.22 -9.06
CA PRO A 135 3.68 7.59 -8.77
C PRO A 135 3.83 9.07 -8.40
N ASN A 136 2.94 9.94 -8.88
CA ASN A 136 2.92 11.35 -8.48
C ASN A 136 2.40 11.56 -7.04
N ALA A 137 1.71 10.57 -6.47
CA ALA A 137 1.33 10.56 -5.06
C ALA A 137 2.44 10.01 -4.16
N PHE A 138 3.47 9.39 -4.75
CA PHE A 138 4.51 8.64 -4.06
C PHE A 138 5.87 8.93 -4.69
N THR A 139 6.31 10.19 -4.64
CA THR A 139 7.58 10.60 -5.26
C THR A 139 8.80 10.04 -4.52
N ASN A 140 8.59 9.58 -3.29
CA ASN A 140 9.59 8.93 -2.46
C ASN A 140 8.93 7.81 -1.67
N VAL A 141 9.32 6.56 -1.89
CA VAL A 141 8.72 5.42 -1.18
C VAL A 141 9.81 4.67 -0.46
N ILE A 142 9.74 4.63 0.87
CA ILE A 142 10.44 3.60 1.63
C ILE A 142 9.77 2.28 1.30
N LYS A 143 10.49 1.45 0.53
CA LYS A 143 10.07 0.12 0.13
C LYS A 143 10.64 -0.88 1.13
N ILE A 144 9.78 -1.46 1.96
CA ILE A 144 10.12 -2.63 2.76
C ILE A 144 9.53 -3.85 2.08
N GLN A 145 10.37 -4.81 1.73
CA GLN A 145 9.95 -6.02 1.02
C GLN A 145 10.17 -7.24 1.92
N ILE A 146 9.06 -7.91 2.24
CA ILE A 146 8.99 -9.13 3.04
C ILE A 146 8.20 -10.15 2.22
N GLU A 147 8.87 -11.04 1.47
CA GLU A 147 8.15 -11.88 0.51
C GLU A 147 8.73 -13.29 0.32
N ALA A 148 7.89 -14.18 -0.23
CA ALA A 148 8.16 -15.58 -0.55
C ALA A 148 8.56 -16.47 0.63
N ASN A 149 8.00 -17.68 0.69
CA ASN A 149 8.37 -18.78 1.60
C ASN A 149 8.68 -18.36 3.06
N LEU A 150 7.92 -17.41 3.61
CA LEU A 150 8.05 -17.02 5.01
C LEU A 150 7.61 -18.18 5.90
N HIS A 151 8.22 -18.30 7.07
CA HIS A 151 7.81 -19.27 8.08
C HIS A 151 6.32 -19.14 8.41
N GLU A 152 5.62 -20.26 8.66
CA GLU A 152 4.16 -20.25 8.86
C GLU A 152 3.70 -19.36 10.04
N ASP A 153 4.50 -19.33 11.11
CA ASP A 153 4.32 -18.46 12.30
C ASP A 153 4.60 -16.97 12.03
N PHE A 154 5.19 -16.59 10.89
CA PHE A 154 5.52 -15.19 10.62
C PHE A 154 4.24 -14.36 10.52
N CYS A 155 4.13 -13.34 11.38
CA CYS A 155 3.03 -12.39 11.39
C CYS A 155 3.53 -10.99 11.70
N ILE A 156 2.77 -9.99 11.23
CA ILE A 156 2.96 -8.58 11.53
C ILE A 156 1.92 -8.16 12.56
N THR A 157 2.33 -7.52 13.63
CA THR A 157 1.43 -6.97 14.63
C THR A 157 0.58 -5.84 14.06
N THR A 158 -0.60 -5.61 14.63
CA THR A 158 -1.44 -4.48 14.24
C THR A 158 -0.70 -3.14 14.39
N GLN A 159 0.15 -3.02 15.41
CA GLN A 159 0.94 -1.81 15.65
C GLN A 159 1.98 -1.55 14.55
N GLU A 160 2.78 -2.56 14.15
CA GLU A 160 3.70 -2.44 13.00
C GLU A 160 2.96 -1.98 11.76
N MET A 161 1.83 -2.62 11.49
CA MET A 161 1.05 -2.35 10.29
C MET A 161 0.48 -0.93 10.29
N GLN A 162 0.00 -0.42 11.43
CA GLN A 162 -0.46 0.96 11.54
C GLN A 162 0.65 1.95 11.19
N THR A 163 1.89 1.74 11.65
CA THR A 163 3.03 2.59 11.28
C THR A 163 3.22 2.67 9.76
N PHE A 164 3.10 1.56 9.04
CA PHE A 164 3.20 1.54 7.58
C PHE A 164 2.04 2.26 6.89
N ILE A 165 0.80 2.02 7.35
CA ILE A 165 -0.39 2.62 6.73
C ILE A 165 -0.42 4.14 6.93
N THR A 166 -0.06 4.62 8.12
CA THR A 166 -0.14 6.04 8.45
C THR A 166 1.01 6.87 7.88
N THR A 167 2.08 6.22 7.42
CA THR A 167 3.22 6.93 6.82
C THR A 167 2.96 7.19 5.34
N GLU A 168 2.86 8.47 4.95
CA GLU A 168 2.52 8.90 3.59
C GLU A 168 3.50 8.38 2.52
N PHE A 169 4.74 8.07 2.91
CA PHE A 169 5.84 7.67 2.01
C PHE A 169 6.33 6.24 2.26
N ALA A 170 5.56 5.40 2.96
CA ALA A 170 5.90 4.00 3.16
C ALA A 170 5.10 3.10 2.21
N SER A 171 5.80 2.15 1.61
CA SER A 171 5.19 0.95 1.07
C SER A 171 5.83 -0.27 1.68
N LEU A 172 5.00 -1.05 2.35
CA LEU A 172 5.30 -2.44 2.60
C LEU A 172 5.00 -3.22 1.29
N ASN A 173 5.71 -4.31 1.04
CA ASN A 173 5.32 -5.35 0.10
C ASN A 173 5.49 -6.67 0.83
N CYS A 174 4.38 -7.35 1.12
CA CYS A 174 4.33 -8.40 2.13
C CYS A 174 3.61 -9.65 1.62
N ARG A 175 4.31 -10.78 1.41
CA ARG A 175 3.75 -11.96 0.70
C ARG A 175 4.33 -13.32 1.13
N PRO A 176 3.55 -14.24 1.71
CA PRO A 176 2.25 -14.03 2.35
C PRO A 176 2.44 -13.30 3.66
N CYS A 177 1.50 -12.44 4.05
CA CYS A 177 1.56 -11.81 5.38
C CYS A 177 0.28 -12.01 6.16
N LYS A 178 0.45 -12.26 7.46
CA LYS A 178 -0.60 -12.50 8.44
C LYS A 178 -0.54 -11.41 9.50
N ILE A 179 -1.68 -11.08 10.09
CA ILE A 179 -1.73 -10.22 11.28
C ILE A 179 -1.65 -11.09 12.53
N CYS A 180 -0.84 -10.68 13.52
CA CYS A 180 -0.74 -11.41 14.78
C CYS A 180 -2.04 -11.31 15.61
N GLU A 181 -2.50 -12.42 16.20
CA GLU A 181 -3.80 -12.52 16.90
C GLU A 181 -3.87 -11.84 18.28
N ASN A 182 -2.85 -11.11 18.71
CA ASN A 182 -2.67 -10.70 20.10
C ASN A 182 -3.32 -9.36 20.50
N ASN A 183 -4.25 -8.81 19.72
CA ASN A 183 -4.85 -7.49 19.98
C ASN A 183 -6.23 -7.59 20.66
N VAL A 184 -6.43 -6.80 21.73
CA VAL A 184 -7.59 -6.85 22.65
C VAL A 184 -8.93 -6.50 21.99
N ASN A 185 -8.93 -5.88 20.80
CA ASN A 185 -10.15 -5.48 20.06
C ASN A 185 -10.19 -6.00 18.62
N MET A 186 -9.50 -7.12 18.36
CA MET A 186 -9.49 -7.75 17.04
C MET A 186 -10.49 -8.91 16.97
N CYS A 187 -11.22 -9.00 15.87
CA CYS A 187 -12.19 -10.06 15.63
C CYS A 187 -11.88 -10.79 14.32
N ASN A 188 -12.05 -12.11 14.36
CA ASN A 188 -11.89 -12.98 13.20
C ASN A 188 -13.24 -13.64 12.82
N ASP A 189 -14.33 -13.15 13.39
CA ASP A 189 -15.66 -13.76 13.28
C ASP A 189 -16.48 -13.19 12.12
N SER A 190 -17.54 -13.91 11.77
CA SER A 190 -18.54 -13.45 10.81
C SER A 190 -19.31 -12.23 11.34
N LEU A 191 -19.96 -11.49 10.44
CA LEU A 191 -20.68 -10.26 10.78
C LEU A 191 -21.76 -10.48 11.87
N GLU A 192 -22.38 -11.66 11.89
CA GLU A 192 -23.40 -12.05 12.86
C GLU A 192 -22.84 -12.10 14.29
N ASN A 193 -21.60 -12.59 14.42
CA ASN A 193 -20.93 -12.81 15.69
C ASN A 193 -19.95 -11.69 16.07
N LEU A 194 -19.88 -10.63 15.26
CA LEU A 194 -19.01 -9.50 15.52
C LEU A 194 -19.34 -8.87 16.89
N LEU A 195 -18.32 -8.80 17.75
CA LEU A 195 -18.41 -8.25 19.09
C LEU A 195 -18.61 -6.72 19.06
N ASP A 196 -19.33 -6.18 20.04
CA ASP A 196 -19.66 -4.75 20.10
C ASP A 196 -18.46 -3.82 20.34
N ASN A 197 -17.28 -4.36 20.70
CA ASN A 197 -16.02 -3.62 20.85
C ASN A 197 -15.03 -3.87 19.69
N CYS A 198 -15.48 -4.47 18.60
CA CYS A 198 -14.65 -4.81 17.47
C CYS A 198 -14.21 -3.58 16.66
N THR A 199 -13.00 -3.09 16.90
CA THR A 199 -12.44 -1.97 16.13
C THR A 199 -11.55 -2.43 14.98
N HIS A 200 -11.09 -3.69 15.00
CA HIS A 200 -10.22 -4.28 14.00
C HIS A 200 -10.78 -5.62 13.55
N VAL A 201 -11.04 -5.79 12.26
CA VAL A 201 -11.45 -7.08 11.69
C VAL A 201 -10.24 -7.71 11.00
N ASN A 202 -9.89 -8.94 11.36
CA ASN A 202 -8.85 -9.70 10.69
C ASN A 202 -9.48 -10.84 9.88
N GLY A 203 -9.47 -10.67 8.56
CA GLY A 203 -10.28 -11.42 7.62
C GLY A 203 -11.13 -10.53 6.73
N ASN A 204 -11.81 -11.17 5.77
CA ASN A 204 -12.70 -10.47 4.84
C ASN A 204 -14.02 -10.13 5.52
N VAL A 205 -14.53 -8.92 5.26
CA VAL A 205 -15.90 -8.53 5.62
C VAL A 205 -16.80 -8.80 4.42
N MET A 206 -17.72 -9.75 4.56
CA MET A 206 -18.69 -10.14 3.52
C MET A 206 -20.09 -9.74 3.94
N ILE A 207 -20.75 -8.93 3.11
CA ILE A 207 -22.11 -8.45 3.31
C ILE A 207 -22.97 -8.97 2.16
N GLY A 208 -23.97 -9.79 2.51
CA GLY A 208 -24.92 -10.41 1.60
C GLY A 208 -26.36 -10.18 2.05
N PRO A 209 -27.36 -10.64 1.27
CA PRO A 209 -28.77 -10.49 1.62
C PRO A 209 -29.14 -11.13 2.98
N GLU A 210 -28.39 -12.13 3.43
CA GLU A 210 -28.57 -12.78 4.72
C GLU A 210 -28.22 -11.89 5.92
N ASN A 211 -27.32 -10.91 5.76
CA ASN A 211 -26.76 -10.14 6.87
C ASN A 211 -26.66 -8.62 6.61
N GLU A 212 -27.18 -8.10 5.49
CA GLU A 212 -27.21 -6.67 5.18
C GLU A 212 -27.92 -5.82 6.25
N HIS A 213 -28.83 -6.43 7.03
CA HIS A 213 -29.51 -5.78 8.15
C HIS A 213 -28.61 -5.55 9.38
N LEU A 214 -27.43 -6.19 9.43
CA LEU A 214 -26.47 -6.13 10.54
C LEU A 214 -25.34 -5.13 10.31
N VAL A 215 -25.34 -4.39 9.20
CA VAL A 215 -24.25 -3.45 8.85
C VAL A 215 -23.98 -2.37 9.90
N SER A 216 -24.93 -2.10 10.79
CA SER A 216 -24.76 -1.19 11.92
C SER A 216 -23.69 -1.66 12.92
N LYS A 217 -23.41 -2.97 13.00
CA LYS A 217 -22.30 -3.52 13.82
C LYS A 217 -20.93 -3.04 13.32
N LEU A 218 -20.81 -2.72 12.03
CA LEU A 218 -19.55 -2.26 11.44
C LEU A 218 -19.26 -0.78 11.72
N LYS A 219 -20.18 -0.06 12.38
CA LYS A 219 -20.06 1.37 12.65
C LYS A 219 -18.75 1.74 13.36
N ILE A 220 -18.31 0.92 14.31
CA ILE A 220 -17.11 1.17 15.13
C ILE A 220 -15.82 0.58 14.53
N VAL A 221 -15.93 -0.21 13.46
CA VAL A 221 -14.77 -0.84 12.83
C VAL A 221 -13.91 0.25 12.20
N GLU A 222 -12.64 0.30 12.60
CA GLU A 222 -11.69 1.30 12.12
C GLU A 222 -10.76 0.74 11.05
N THR A 223 -10.44 -0.55 11.11
CA THR A 223 -9.50 -1.21 10.20
C THR A 223 -9.97 -2.61 9.82
N ILE A 224 -9.91 -2.92 8.53
CA ILE A 224 -10.14 -4.27 7.99
C ILE A 224 -8.83 -4.81 7.42
N TYR A 225 -8.33 -5.92 7.97
CA TYR A 225 -7.19 -6.69 7.45
C TYR A 225 -7.69 -7.82 6.54
N GLY A 226 -8.30 -7.42 5.43
CA GLY A 226 -8.90 -8.28 4.42
C GLY A 226 -9.66 -7.45 3.39
N SER A 227 -10.44 -8.13 2.56
CA SER A 227 -11.31 -7.52 1.56
C SER A 227 -12.64 -7.10 2.17
N LEU A 228 -13.20 -5.99 1.68
CA LEU A 228 -14.60 -5.62 1.88
C LEU A 228 -15.41 -6.04 0.66
N ILE A 229 -16.41 -6.90 0.87
CA ILE A 229 -17.17 -7.57 -0.18
C ILE A 229 -18.66 -7.36 0.09
N ILE A 230 -19.37 -6.71 -0.84
CA ILE A 230 -20.82 -6.44 -0.74
C ILE A 230 -21.50 -7.00 -1.98
N ARG A 231 -22.36 -8.01 -1.81
CA ARG A 231 -22.95 -8.76 -2.92
C ARG A 231 -24.44 -8.98 -2.76
N SER A 232 -25.20 -8.76 -3.83
CA SER A 232 -26.62 -9.16 -3.87
C SER A 232 -27.49 -8.58 -2.75
N THR A 233 -27.18 -7.34 -2.33
CA THR A 233 -27.87 -6.60 -1.27
C THR A 233 -28.83 -5.56 -1.84
N ASN A 234 -29.74 -5.07 -0.99
CA ASN A 234 -30.60 -3.91 -1.24
C ASN A 234 -30.01 -2.61 -0.68
N LEU A 235 -28.75 -2.63 -0.21
CA LEU A 235 -28.07 -1.45 0.31
C LEU A 235 -27.95 -0.37 -0.77
N THR A 236 -28.22 0.88 -0.41
CA THR A 236 -28.14 2.02 -1.32
C THR A 236 -26.80 2.76 -1.24
N HIS A 237 -26.11 2.65 -0.11
CA HIS A 237 -24.88 3.39 0.18
C HIS A 237 -23.95 2.64 1.14
N ILE A 238 -22.67 3.03 1.16
CA ILE A 238 -21.64 2.46 2.04
C ILE A 238 -21.39 3.22 3.35
N ALA A 239 -22.07 4.35 3.55
CA ALA A 239 -21.79 5.29 4.65
C ALA A 239 -22.01 4.73 6.08
N PHE A 240 -22.56 3.52 6.23
CA PHE A 240 -22.65 2.82 7.52
C PHE A 240 -21.27 2.47 8.11
N LEU A 241 -20.21 2.43 7.30
CA LEU A 241 -18.81 2.28 7.71
C LEU A 241 -18.24 3.61 8.25
N GLU A 242 -18.88 4.16 9.28
CA GLU A 242 -18.62 5.51 9.76
C GLU A 242 -17.18 5.72 10.23
N ASN A 243 -16.61 4.79 10.98
CA ASN A 243 -15.27 4.94 11.54
C ASN A 243 -14.17 4.24 10.74
N LEU A 244 -14.50 3.62 9.60
CA LEU A 244 -13.53 2.85 8.81
C LEU A 244 -12.48 3.79 8.21
N LYS A 245 -11.23 3.65 8.65
CA LYS A 245 -10.09 4.46 8.23
C LYS A 245 -9.19 3.71 7.25
N HIS A 246 -9.07 2.39 7.38
CA HIS A 246 -8.09 1.61 6.62
C HIS A 246 -8.64 0.26 6.15
N ILE A 247 -8.29 -0.12 4.93
CA ILE A 247 -8.51 -1.47 4.38
C ILE A 247 -7.16 -2.00 3.91
N LEU A 248 -6.82 -3.22 4.32
CA LEU A 248 -5.54 -3.86 4.10
C LEU A 248 -5.73 -5.24 3.50
N THR A 249 -5.43 -5.39 2.21
CA THR A 249 -5.49 -6.68 1.52
C THR A 249 -4.12 -7.21 1.18
N PHE A 250 -3.82 -8.39 1.73
CA PHE A 250 -2.64 -9.18 1.39
C PHE A 250 -2.97 -10.18 0.26
N ASN A 251 -1.94 -10.86 -0.25
CA ASN A 251 -2.08 -12.02 -1.14
C ASN A 251 -2.85 -11.76 -2.45
N TYR A 252 -2.56 -10.63 -3.12
CA TYR A 252 -3.10 -10.30 -4.45
C TYR A 252 -4.64 -10.19 -4.56
N SER A 253 -5.33 -10.01 -3.43
CA SER A 253 -6.80 -9.89 -3.41
C SER A 253 -7.26 -8.46 -3.70
N VAL A 254 -8.44 -8.34 -4.31
CA VAL A 254 -9.11 -7.04 -4.52
C VAL A 254 -9.60 -6.50 -3.18
N SER A 255 -9.36 -5.21 -2.92
CA SER A 255 -9.65 -4.59 -1.61
C SER A 255 -11.13 -4.33 -1.37
N ILE A 256 -11.81 -3.82 -2.40
CA ILE A 256 -13.23 -3.52 -2.36
C ILE A 256 -13.91 -4.18 -3.56
N ILE A 257 -14.89 -5.02 -3.28
CA ILE A 257 -15.73 -5.68 -4.28
C ILE A 257 -17.18 -5.34 -3.95
N ILE A 258 -17.87 -4.66 -4.86
CA ILE A 258 -19.30 -4.37 -4.72
C ILE A 258 -19.99 -4.82 -6.01
N GLU A 259 -20.77 -5.88 -5.92
CA GLU A 259 -21.38 -6.47 -7.11
C GLU A 259 -22.83 -6.90 -6.93
N ASN A 260 -23.61 -6.80 -8.01
CA ASN A 260 -24.99 -7.26 -8.04
C ASN A 260 -25.87 -6.56 -6.99
N ASN A 261 -25.67 -5.26 -6.73
CA ASN A 261 -26.49 -4.47 -5.80
C ASN A 261 -27.27 -3.38 -6.58
N PRO A 262 -28.46 -3.67 -7.13
CA PRO A 262 -29.13 -2.78 -8.08
C PRO A 262 -29.50 -1.39 -7.53
N GLN A 263 -29.65 -1.27 -6.21
CA GLN A 263 -29.99 0.00 -5.54
C GLN A 263 -28.75 0.76 -5.05
N PHE A 264 -27.57 0.14 -5.11
CA PHE A 264 -26.33 0.73 -4.59
C PHE A 264 -25.85 1.83 -5.53
N SER A 265 -25.92 3.07 -5.04
CA SER A 265 -25.69 4.28 -5.83
C SER A 265 -24.63 5.20 -5.24
N ASN A 266 -24.15 4.93 -4.03
CA ASN A 266 -23.21 5.82 -3.33
C ASN A 266 -22.06 5.06 -2.63
N LEU A 267 -20.85 5.19 -3.19
CA LEU A 267 -19.58 4.67 -2.66
C LEU A 267 -18.83 5.67 -1.76
N THR A 268 -19.49 6.69 -1.22
CA THR A 268 -18.80 7.70 -0.40
C THR A 268 -18.48 7.15 0.98
N PHE A 269 -17.19 7.01 1.31
CA PHE A 269 -16.75 6.63 2.66
C PHE A 269 -16.59 7.89 3.53
N PRO A 270 -17.14 7.91 4.76
CA PRO A 270 -17.02 9.09 5.64
C PRO A 270 -15.58 9.39 6.10
N ASN A 271 -14.83 8.36 6.51
CA ASN A 271 -13.52 8.52 7.16
C ASN A 271 -12.40 7.66 6.59
N LEU A 272 -12.62 7.03 5.42
CA LEU A 272 -11.62 6.15 4.81
C LEU A 272 -10.41 6.97 4.34
N LYS A 273 -9.25 6.68 4.91
CA LYS A 273 -8.01 7.40 4.65
C LYS A 273 -7.15 6.70 3.60
N ARG A 274 -7.04 5.37 3.70
CA ARG A 274 -6.11 4.62 2.84
C ARG A 274 -6.57 3.18 2.60
N ILE A 275 -6.36 2.74 1.36
CA ILE A 275 -6.39 1.33 0.98
C ILE A 275 -4.94 0.89 0.74
N TYR A 276 -4.49 -0.08 1.52
CA TYR A 276 -3.24 -0.77 1.31
C TYR A 276 -3.53 -2.11 0.61
N THR A 277 -2.96 -2.34 -0.56
CA THR A 277 -3.24 -3.54 -1.34
C THR A 277 -2.01 -4.05 -2.07
N ASN A 278 -1.84 -5.37 -2.03
CA ASN A 278 -0.84 -6.09 -2.81
C ASN A 278 -1.43 -6.68 -4.11
N SER A 279 -2.64 -6.29 -4.52
CA SER A 279 -3.22 -6.70 -5.82
C SER A 279 -2.28 -6.35 -6.98
N LEU A 280 -2.32 -7.12 -8.08
CA LEU A 280 -1.49 -6.82 -9.25
C LEU A 280 -2.11 -5.77 -10.16
N LEU A 281 -3.44 -5.75 -10.24
CA LEU A 281 -4.18 -5.06 -11.31
C LEU A 281 -5.31 -4.22 -10.73
N THR A 282 -6.18 -4.82 -9.92
CA THR A 282 -7.44 -4.19 -9.48
C THR A 282 -7.49 -4.06 -7.97
N ALA A 283 -7.68 -2.85 -7.49
CA ALA A 283 -7.88 -2.54 -6.08
C ALA A 283 -9.38 -2.43 -5.73
N ILE A 284 -10.18 -1.87 -6.65
CA ILE A 284 -11.61 -1.61 -6.46
C ILE A 284 -12.38 -2.11 -7.68
N MET A 285 -13.43 -2.90 -7.44
CA MET A 285 -14.27 -3.49 -8.46
C MET A 285 -15.75 -3.24 -8.15
N LEU A 286 -16.45 -2.55 -9.05
CA LEU A 286 -17.89 -2.29 -8.97
C LEU A 286 -18.58 -2.87 -10.21
N ASN A 287 -19.40 -3.91 -10.04
CA ASN A 287 -20.05 -4.60 -11.15
C ASN A 287 -21.56 -4.79 -10.94
N ASN A 288 -22.38 -4.53 -11.95
CA ASN A 288 -23.83 -4.77 -11.92
C ASN A 288 -24.51 -4.12 -10.69
N ASN A 289 -24.21 -2.83 -10.47
CA ASN A 289 -24.84 -2.02 -9.42
C ASN A 289 -25.85 -1.04 -10.05
N SER A 290 -26.29 -0.01 -9.31
CA SER A 290 -27.18 1.02 -9.88
C SER A 290 -26.57 1.68 -11.11
N ASP A 291 -27.41 2.02 -12.10
CA ASP A 291 -27.03 2.76 -13.31
C ASP A 291 -26.32 4.11 -12.99
N ILE A 292 -26.56 4.66 -11.80
CA ILE A 292 -25.85 5.84 -11.29
C ILE A 292 -24.34 5.61 -11.27
N LEU A 293 -23.88 4.38 -11.02
CA LEU A 293 -22.46 3.98 -10.99
C LEU A 293 -21.99 3.34 -12.30
N SER A 294 -22.75 3.47 -13.38
CA SER A 294 -22.41 2.93 -14.70
C SER A 294 -21.05 3.41 -15.24
N PRO A 295 -20.43 2.69 -16.20
CA PRO A 295 -19.09 3.00 -16.71
C PRO A 295 -19.09 4.29 -17.53
N ASN A 296 -18.65 5.40 -16.92
CA ASN A 296 -18.45 6.67 -17.62
C ASN A 296 -17.35 7.51 -16.93
N PHE A 297 -16.86 8.51 -17.67
CA PHE A 297 -15.79 9.39 -17.22
C PHE A 297 -16.09 10.09 -15.88
N LYS A 298 -17.31 10.63 -15.70
CA LYS A 298 -17.72 11.35 -14.49
C LYS A 298 -17.67 10.45 -13.25
N ASN A 299 -18.18 9.22 -13.37
CA ASN A 299 -18.18 8.27 -12.27
C ASN A 299 -16.76 7.83 -11.91
N CYS A 300 -15.92 7.57 -12.91
CA CYS A 300 -14.52 7.26 -12.69
C CYS A 300 -13.76 8.38 -11.96
N ASP A 301 -13.97 9.63 -12.36
CA ASP A 301 -13.33 10.78 -11.72
C ASP A 301 -13.80 10.98 -10.28
N LEU A 302 -15.11 10.84 -10.02
CA LEU A 302 -15.66 10.92 -8.66
C LEU A 302 -15.08 9.86 -7.74
N ILE A 303 -15.01 8.61 -8.21
CA ILE A 303 -14.45 7.51 -7.43
C ILE A 303 -12.94 7.70 -7.24
N HIS A 304 -12.21 8.05 -8.30
CA HIS A 304 -10.77 8.27 -8.21
C HIS A 304 -10.40 9.43 -7.29
N ALA A 305 -11.20 10.51 -7.24
CA ALA A 305 -10.99 11.62 -6.31
C ALA A 305 -11.00 11.19 -4.84
N GLN A 306 -11.90 10.25 -4.48
CA GLN A 306 -11.92 9.65 -3.15
C GLN A 306 -10.69 8.76 -2.89
N PHE A 307 -10.19 8.09 -3.93
CA PHE A 307 -9.07 7.15 -3.87
C PHE A 307 -7.80 7.66 -4.58
N LYS A 308 -7.44 8.93 -4.36
CA LYS A 308 -6.38 9.64 -5.11
C LYS A 308 -5.00 8.95 -5.15
N TYR A 309 -4.72 8.08 -4.18
CA TYR A 309 -3.48 7.30 -4.11
C TYR A 309 -3.44 6.16 -5.12
N LEU A 310 -4.59 5.66 -5.57
CA LEU A 310 -4.71 4.57 -6.53
C LEU A 310 -4.66 5.11 -7.96
N LYS A 311 -4.06 4.39 -8.91
CA LYS A 311 -4.16 4.69 -10.34
C LYS A 311 -5.57 4.42 -10.84
N THR A 312 -6.02 5.20 -11.81
CA THR A 312 -7.32 4.97 -12.48
C THR A 312 -7.44 3.58 -13.09
N LYS A 313 -6.34 2.99 -13.57
CA LYS A 313 -6.31 1.61 -14.08
C LYS A 313 -6.64 0.53 -13.05
N SER A 314 -6.53 0.84 -11.75
CA SER A 314 -6.80 -0.09 -10.64
C SER A 314 -8.24 -0.08 -10.14
N ILE A 315 -9.10 0.74 -10.77
CA ILE A 315 -10.52 0.87 -10.47
C ILE A 315 -11.29 0.38 -11.70
N SER A 316 -12.23 -0.54 -11.53
CA SER A 316 -13.08 -1.04 -12.61
C SER A 316 -14.56 -0.86 -12.34
N LEU A 317 -15.30 -0.44 -13.37
CA LEU A 317 -16.76 -0.31 -13.42
C LEU A 317 -17.29 -1.24 -14.50
N ASP A 318 -18.16 -2.19 -14.15
CA ASP A 318 -18.70 -3.23 -15.04
C ASP A 318 -17.63 -3.80 -15.98
N GLU A 319 -16.58 -4.36 -15.37
CA GLU A 319 -15.43 -4.99 -16.04
C GLU A 319 -14.53 -4.04 -16.86
N ASN A 320 -14.89 -2.76 -16.99
CA ASN A 320 -14.08 -1.76 -17.69
C ASN A 320 -13.22 -0.97 -16.69
N THR A 321 -11.90 -0.91 -16.91
CA THR A 321 -11.03 -0.07 -16.07
C THR A 321 -11.32 1.41 -16.33
N CYS A 322 -11.18 2.25 -15.29
CA CYS A 322 -11.39 3.69 -15.46
C CYS A 322 -10.38 4.32 -16.43
N GLU A 323 -9.17 3.78 -16.54
CA GLU A 323 -8.21 4.17 -17.59
C GLU A 323 -8.76 3.88 -19.00
N ALA A 324 -9.33 2.70 -19.23
CA ALA A 324 -9.91 2.35 -20.53
C ALA A 324 -11.13 3.24 -20.88
N ILE A 325 -11.97 3.54 -19.90
CA ILE A 325 -13.13 4.45 -20.03
C ILE A 325 -12.67 5.87 -20.37
N GLN A 326 -11.65 6.38 -19.68
CA GLN A 326 -11.08 7.70 -19.97
C GLN A 326 -10.46 7.75 -21.38
N ARG A 327 -9.74 6.70 -21.78
CA ARG A 327 -9.11 6.62 -23.10
C ARG A 327 -10.13 6.59 -24.24
N SER A 328 -11.23 5.84 -24.09
CA SER A 328 -12.28 5.77 -25.10
C SER A 328 -13.03 7.11 -25.25
N ALA A 329 -13.26 7.83 -24.14
CA ALA A 329 -13.84 9.17 -24.15
C ALA A 329 -12.95 10.18 -24.89
N ASN A 330 -11.64 10.18 -24.62
CA ASN A 330 -10.68 11.07 -25.30
C ASN A 330 -10.60 10.81 -26.80
N ASN A 331 -10.50 9.55 -27.22
CA ASN A 331 -10.50 9.20 -28.65
C ASN A 331 -11.80 9.65 -29.36
N THR A 332 -12.94 9.58 -28.66
CA THR A 332 -14.22 10.06 -29.20
C THR A 332 -14.23 11.59 -29.36
N LEU A 333 -13.64 12.31 -28.40
CA LEU A 333 -13.51 13.77 -28.47
C LEU A 333 -12.57 14.19 -29.61
N GLU A 334 -11.41 13.54 -29.74
CA GLU A 334 -10.45 13.79 -30.82
C GLU A 334 -11.06 13.48 -32.19
N GLY A 335 -11.80 12.38 -32.33
CA GLY A 335 -12.53 12.07 -33.57
C GLY A 335 -13.61 13.10 -33.92
N LYS A 336 -14.31 13.66 -32.91
CA LYS A 336 -15.28 14.76 -33.13
C LYS A 336 -14.60 16.07 -33.54
N LEU A 337 -13.45 16.39 -32.95
CA LEU A 337 -12.63 17.56 -33.31
C LEU A 337 -12.06 17.43 -34.73
N ALA A 338 -11.58 16.25 -35.11
CA ALA A 338 -11.04 15.98 -36.45
C ALA A 338 -12.11 16.06 -37.55
N ASN A 339 -13.37 15.70 -37.24
CA ASN A 339 -14.49 15.75 -38.19
C ASN A 339 -15.16 17.13 -38.31
N HIS A 340 -14.78 18.10 -37.47
CA HIS A 340 -15.28 19.49 -37.52
C HIS A 340 -14.12 20.51 -37.48
N PRO A 341 -13.35 20.65 -38.57
CA PRO A 341 -12.20 21.56 -38.64
C PRO A 341 -12.56 23.06 -38.61
N SER A 342 -13.85 23.42 -38.58
CA SER A 342 -14.32 24.81 -38.61
C SER A 342 -14.40 25.51 -37.25
N LEU A 343 -14.11 24.84 -36.13
CA LEU A 343 -13.87 25.51 -34.84
C LEU A 343 -12.38 25.85 -34.66
N GLY A 344 -11.82 26.61 -35.60
CA GLY A 344 -10.53 27.26 -35.39
C GLY A 344 -10.64 28.32 -34.28
N ILE A 345 -9.70 28.29 -33.33
CA ILE A 345 -9.25 29.31 -32.35
C ILE A 345 -10.32 30.14 -31.57
N MET A 346 -11.41 30.61 -32.18
CA MET A 346 -12.57 31.23 -31.50
C MET A 346 -13.49 30.22 -30.79
N GLY A 347 -13.45 28.94 -31.16
CA GLY A 347 -14.22 27.89 -30.48
C GLY A 347 -13.67 27.48 -29.10
N PHE A 348 -12.37 27.67 -28.89
CA PHE A 348 -11.68 27.30 -27.66
C PHE A 348 -12.01 28.23 -26.47
N LEU A 349 -12.34 29.50 -26.71
CA LEU A 349 -12.72 30.43 -25.65
C LEU A 349 -14.15 30.22 -25.14
N ASN A 350 -15.10 29.84 -26.01
CA ASN A 350 -16.50 29.67 -25.59
C ASN A 350 -16.75 28.33 -24.86
N LEU A 351 -15.95 27.29 -25.10
CA LEU A 351 -16.11 26.01 -24.37
C LEU A 351 -15.58 26.09 -22.93
N ILE A 352 -14.53 26.90 -22.69
CA ILE A 352 -13.98 27.15 -21.35
C ILE A 352 -14.96 27.99 -20.50
N ILE A 353 -15.72 28.91 -21.12
CA ILE A 353 -16.71 29.74 -20.41
C ILE A 353 -17.93 28.93 -19.96
N ILE A 354 -18.31 27.87 -20.68
CA ILE A 354 -19.47 27.02 -20.31
C ILE A 354 -19.13 26.02 -19.19
N LEU A 355 -17.87 25.56 -19.10
CA LEU A 355 -17.40 24.63 -18.06
C LEU A 355 -17.01 25.33 -16.74
N GLY A 356 -16.90 26.66 -16.72
CA GLY A 356 -16.60 27.44 -15.51
C GLY A 356 -17.83 27.95 -14.74
N ALA A 357 -19.06 27.63 -15.18
CA ALA A 357 -20.30 28.19 -14.63
C ALA A 357 -21.41 27.17 -14.30
N LEU A 358 -21.09 25.88 -14.17
CA LEU A 358 -22.04 24.83 -13.74
C LEU A 358 -21.47 23.93 -12.64
#